data_AF-A0A966SWY3-F1
#
_entry.id   AF-A0A966SWY3-F1
#
_cell.length_a   1.000
_cell.length_b   1.000
_cell.length_c   1.000
_cell.angle_alpha   90.00
_cell.angle_beta   90.00
_cell.angle_gamma   90.00
#
_symmetry.space_group_name_H-M   'P 1'
#
loop_
_entity.id
_entity.type
_entity.pdbx_description
1 polymer ?
#
loop_
_entity_poly.entity_id
_entity_poly.type
_entity_poly.pdbx_seq_one_letter_code
_entity_poly.pdbx_strand_id
1 'polypeptide(L)'
;MSVVRDLILQADDQLRYPTGGELRSMVEFLSTGPSRMAVVRVLTESEKKIVDEAARQLFGRRPEYVAPGGNAYGQKQRAQCLRDFSWYLRLVTYGVLAGSTEMIQKIGLEGAREMYNSLGVPMPGMVESMRCLKEAALV
;
A
#
# COMPACT_ATOMS: atom_id res chain seq x y z
N MET A 1 -10.89 3.99 -5.76
CA MET A 1 -12.32 3.65 -5.77
C MET A 1 -12.45 2.13 -5.82
N SER A 2 -13.65 1.56 -5.84
CA SER A 2 -13.87 0.11 -5.90
C SER A 2 -14.42 -0.28 -7.27
N VAL A 3 -14.26 -1.56 -7.66
CA VAL A 3 -14.76 -2.10 -8.94
C VAL A 3 -16.23 -1.72 -9.20
N VAL A 4 -17.08 -1.78 -8.17
CA VAL A 4 -18.51 -1.43 -8.30
C VAL A 4 -18.69 0.05 -8.63
N ARG A 5 -17.98 0.94 -7.93
CA ARG A 5 -18.06 2.39 -8.19
C ARG A 5 -17.58 2.72 -9.60
N ASP A 6 -16.49 2.10 -10.04
CA ASP A 6 -15.89 2.39 -11.34
C ASP A 6 -16.85 2.04 -12.48
N LEU A 7 -17.53 0.90 -12.37
CA LEU A 7 -18.56 0.49 -13.33
C LEU A 7 -19.82 1.39 -13.29
N ILE A 8 -20.21 1.90 -12.12
CA ILE A 8 -21.30 2.89 -12.02
C ILE A 8 -20.92 4.20 -12.70
N LEU A 9 -19.72 4.72 -12.42
CA LEU A 9 -19.23 5.96 -13.03
C LEU A 9 -19.13 5.82 -14.55
N GLN A 10 -18.64 4.70 -15.05
CA GLN A 10 -18.58 4.43 -16.48
C GLN A 10 -19.96 4.41 -17.14
N ALA A 11 -20.98 3.85 -16.47
CA ALA A 11 -22.35 3.84 -16.98
C ALA A 11 -22.97 5.25 -16.95
N ASP A 12 -22.68 6.03 -15.90
CA ASP A 12 -23.11 7.43 -15.73
C ASP A 12 -22.51 8.35 -16.80
N ASP A 13 -21.20 8.26 -17.04
CA ASP A 13 -20.51 8.98 -18.13
C ASP A 13 -21.11 8.68 -19.51
N GLN A 14 -21.73 7.52 -19.67
CA GLN A 14 -22.37 7.07 -20.90
C GLN A 14 -23.90 7.25 -20.89
N LEU A 15 -24.47 7.86 -19.84
CA LEU A 15 -25.89 8.10 -19.66
C LEU A 15 -26.77 6.85 -19.89
N ARG A 16 -26.30 5.70 -19.41
CA ARG A 16 -27.00 4.43 -19.55
C ARG A 16 -27.01 3.66 -18.23
N TYR A 17 -27.86 2.64 -18.17
CA TYR A 17 -27.75 1.65 -17.09
C TYR A 17 -26.52 0.75 -17.28
N PRO A 18 -26.03 0.12 -16.19
CA PRO A 18 -25.05 -0.93 -16.29
C PRO A 18 -25.53 -2.07 -17.19
N THR A 19 -24.66 -2.54 -18.07
CA THR A 19 -24.95 -3.68 -18.94
C THR A 19 -25.00 -4.98 -18.13
N GLY A 20 -25.62 -6.02 -18.68
CA GLY A 20 -25.60 -7.34 -18.05
C GLY A 20 -24.17 -7.89 -17.83
N GLY A 21 -23.19 -7.47 -18.64
CA GLY A 21 -21.78 -7.82 -18.44
C GLY A 21 -21.19 -7.15 -17.20
N GLU A 22 -21.39 -5.84 -17.05
CA GLU A 22 -20.92 -5.08 -15.90
C GLU A 22 -21.56 -5.56 -14.59
N LEU A 23 -22.86 -5.88 -14.62
CA LEU A 23 -23.55 -6.47 -13.47
C LEU A 23 -22.96 -7.83 -13.07
N ARG A 24 -22.60 -8.68 -14.04
CA ARG A 24 -21.91 -9.95 -13.74
C ARG A 24 -20.54 -9.72 -13.10
N SER A 25 -19.77 -8.74 -13.59
CA SER A 25 -18.48 -8.38 -12.98
C SER A 25 -18.64 -7.86 -11.54
N MET A 26 -19.70 -7.08 -11.26
CA MET A 26 -20.02 -6.67 -9.88
C MET A 26 -20.33 -7.88 -8.99
N VAL A 27 -21.14 -8.83 -9.46
CA VAL A 27 -21.48 -10.05 -8.72
C VAL A 27 -20.23 -10.89 -8.45
N GLU A 28 -19.35 -11.05 -9.43
CA GLU A 28 -18.08 -11.78 -9.27
C GLU A 28 -17.12 -11.09 -8.27
N PHE A 29 -17.03 -9.76 -8.33
CA PHE A 29 -16.25 -9.01 -7.35
C PHE A 29 -16.80 -9.19 -5.92
N LEU A 30 -18.13 -9.18 -5.77
CA LEU A 30 -18.77 -9.37 -4.46
C LEU A 30 -18.62 -10.80 -3.95
N SER A 31 -18.73 -11.81 -4.82
CA SER A 31 -18.63 -13.23 -4.44
C SER A 31 -17.24 -13.61 -3.93
N THR A 32 -16.19 -12.95 -4.44
CA THR A 32 -14.80 -13.13 -4.00
C THR A 32 -14.43 -12.30 -2.76
N GLY A 33 -15.38 -11.51 -2.23
CA GLY A 33 -15.20 -10.66 -1.05
C GLY A 33 -14.68 -11.37 0.21
N PRO A 34 -15.22 -12.55 0.61
CA PRO A 34 -14.73 -13.29 1.77
C PRO A 34 -13.23 -13.66 1.69
N SER A 35 -12.73 -14.00 0.49
CA SER A 35 -11.31 -14.30 0.28
C SER A 35 -10.45 -13.05 0.49
N ARG A 36 -10.85 -11.90 -0.06
CA ARG A 36 -10.13 -10.63 0.13
C ARG A 36 -10.15 -10.19 1.60
N MET A 37 -11.28 -10.37 2.29
CA MET A 37 -11.39 -10.11 3.73
C MET A 37 -10.44 -10.98 4.56
N ALA A 38 -10.29 -12.27 4.22
CA ALA A 38 -9.35 -13.15 4.91
C ALA A 38 -7.91 -12.67 4.76
N VAL A 39 -7.50 -12.27 3.55
CA VAL A 39 -6.16 -11.71 3.28
C VAL A 39 -5.95 -10.41 4.07
N VAL A 40 -6.90 -9.47 4.01
CA VAL A 40 -6.83 -8.20 4.75
C VAL A 40 -6.74 -8.42 6.25
N ARG A 41 -7.49 -9.39 6.79
CA ARG A 41 -7.42 -9.73 8.21
C ARG A 41 -6.03 -10.20 8.61
N VAL A 42 -5.46 -11.15 7.85
CA VAL A 42 -4.11 -11.68 8.10
C VAL A 42 -3.04 -10.56 8.06
N LEU A 43 -3.10 -9.70 7.03
CA LEU A 43 -2.17 -8.57 6.90
C LEU A 43 -2.29 -7.57 8.05
N THR A 44 -3.51 -7.32 8.51
CA THR A 44 -3.79 -6.37 9.60
C THR A 44 -3.35 -6.94 10.95
N GLU A 45 -3.67 -8.19 11.23
CA GLU A 45 -3.27 -8.88 12.48
C GLU A 45 -1.74 -9.07 12.56
N SER A 46 -1.07 -9.17 11.41
CA SER A 46 0.38 -9.38 11.32
C SER A 46 1.19 -8.10 11.10
N GLU A 47 0.56 -6.91 11.11
CA GLU A 47 1.19 -5.63 10.77
C GLU A 47 2.53 -5.43 11.49
N LYS A 48 2.53 -5.56 12.82
CA LYS A 48 3.75 -5.35 13.63
C LYS A 48 4.89 -6.27 13.20
N LYS A 49 4.59 -7.55 12.97
CA LYS A 49 5.59 -8.54 12.53
C LYS A 49 6.14 -8.20 11.16
N ILE A 50 5.28 -7.83 10.22
CA ILE A 50 5.66 -7.46 8.85
C ILE A 50 6.55 -6.21 8.87
N VAL A 51 6.17 -5.18 9.62
CA VAL A 51 6.93 -3.93 9.71
C VAL A 51 8.29 -4.15 10.38
N ASP A 52 8.34 -4.90 11.48
CA ASP A 52 9.59 -5.20 12.20
C ASP A 52 10.55 -6.01 11.31
N GLU A 53 10.03 -7.01 10.59
CA GLU A 53 10.81 -7.84 9.68
C GLU A 53 11.30 -7.06 8.45
N ALA A 54 10.43 -6.27 7.82
CA ALA A 54 10.81 -5.42 6.69
C ALA A 54 11.89 -4.40 7.08
N ALA A 55 11.79 -3.81 8.28
CA ALA A 55 12.78 -2.88 8.80
C ALA A 55 14.12 -3.57 9.08
N ARG A 56 14.07 -4.77 9.67
CA ARG A 56 15.27 -5.58 9.90
C ARG A 56 15.99 -5.88 8.58
N GLN A 57 15.24 -6.27 7.54
CA GLN A 57 15.81 -6.52 6.21
C GLN A 57 16.37 -5.25 5.57
N LEU A 58 15.63 -4.12 5.59
CA LEU A 58 16.08 -2.87 5.01
C LEU A 58 17.38 -2.40 5.65
N PHE A 59 17.44 -2.30 6.97
CA PHE A 59 18.62 -1.80 7.67
C PHE A 59 19.79 -2.80 7.65
N GLY A 60 19.52 -4.09 7.45
CA GLY A 60 20.56 -5.08 7.15
C GLY A 60 21.17 -4.91 5.75
N ARG A 61 20.34 -4.63 4.73
CA ARG A 61 20.78 -4.40 3.34
C ARG A 61 21.42 -3.02 3.15
N ARG A 62 20.94 -2.02 3.91
CA ARG A 62 21.25 -0.60 3.78
C ARG A 62 21.56 0.01 5.15
N PRO A 63 22.68 -0.37 5.78
CA PRO A 63 23.06 0.16 7.08
C PRO A 63 23.33 1.68 7.06
N GLU A 64 23.62 2.26 5.89
CA GLU A 64 23.87 3.69 5.71
C GLU A 64 22.68 4.57 6.14
N TYR A 65 21.44 4.07 6.10
CA TYR A 65 20.27 4.85 6.51
C TYR A 65 20.19 5.09 8.01
N VAL A 66 20.75 4.18 8.83
CA VAL A 66 20.74 4.28 10.30
C VAL A 66 22.09 4.67 10.88
N ALA A 67 23.10 4.90 10.03
CA ALA A 67 24.39 5.45 10.43
C ALA A 67 24.28 6.97 10.68
N PRO A 68 25.19 7.59 11.46
CA PRO A 68 25.22 9.05 11.63
C PRO A 68 25.21 9.79 10.29
N GLY A 69 24.27 10.72 10.12
CA GLY A 69 24.05 11.43 8.84
C GLY A 69 23.05 10.76 7.90
N GLY A 70 22.62 9.53 8.20
CA GLY A 70 21.54 8.84 7.49
C GLY A 70 20.16 9.44 7.79
N ASN A 71 19.24 9.27 6.84
CA ASN A 71 17.87 9.80 6.93
C ASN A 71 17.00 9.11 7.99
N ALA A 72 17.38 7.92 8.47
CA ALA A 72 16.72 7.18 9.54
C ALA A 72 17.58 7.14 10.83
N TYR A 73 18.58 8.02 10.95
CA TYR A 73 19.42 8.11 12.15
C TYR A 73 18.66 8.72 13.33
N GLY A 74 18.70 8.04 14.47
CA GLY A 74 18.03 8.46 15.70
C GLY A 74 16.60 7.92 15.86
N GLN A 75 16.06 8.03 17.07
CA GLN A 75 14.76 7.43 17.41
C GLN A 75 13.60 8.03 16.64
N LYS A 76 13.58 9.36 16.45
CA LYS A 76 12.47 10.07 15.80
C LYS A 76 12.36 9.72 14.32
N GLN A 77 13.45 9.82 13.58
CA GLN A 77 13.50 9.53 12.14
C GLN A 77 13.22 8.05 11.87
N ARG A 78 13.78 7.16 12.69
CA ARG A 78 13.46 5.73 12.60
C ARG A 78 11.97 5.47 12.84
N ALA A 79 11.37 6.07 13.86
CA ALA A 79 9.94 5.93 14.13
C ALA A 79 9.07 6.45 12.97
N GLN A 80 9.47 7.56 12.32
CA GLN A 80 8.80 8.07 11.12
C GLN A 80 8.87 7.08 9.96
N CYS A 81 10.05 6.50 9.69
CA CYS A 81 10.21 5.46 8.67
C CYS A 81 9.33 4.24 8.91
N LEU A 82 9.29 3.73 10.16
CA LEU A 82 8.45 2.58 10.52
C LEU A 82 6.95 2.89 10.44
N ARG A 83 6.55 4.11 10.80
CA ARG A 83 5.17 4.57 10.61
C ARG A 83 4.78 4.60 9.14
N ASP A 84 5.68 5.07 8.27
CA ASP A 84 5.41 5.09 6.83
C ASP A 84 5.25 3.66 6.28
N PHE A 85 5.97 2.66 6.81
CA PHE A 85 5.75 1.25 6.47
C PHE A 85 4.33 0.78 6.80
N SER A 86 3.87 1.05 8.03
CA SER A 86 2.50 0.80 8.45
C SER A 86 1.47 1.50 7.54
N TRP A 87 1.73 2.74 7.13
CA TRP A 87 0.84 3.48 6.23
C TRP A 87 0.74 2.83 4.85
N TYR A 88 1.85 2.41 4.25
CA TYR A 88 1.82 1.73 2.96
C TYR A 88 1.19 0.34 3.04
N LEU A 89 1.45 -0.42 4.12
CA LEU A 89 0.75 -1.70 4.34
C LEU A 89 -0.77 -1.49 4.42
N ARG A 90 -1.22 -0.45 5.12
CA ARG A 90 -2.64 -0.07 5.21
C ARG A 90 -3.23 0.36 3.86
N LEU A 91 -2.49 1.09 3.04
CA LEU A 91 -2.96 1.43 1.69
C LEU A 91 -3.09 0.18 0.81
N VAL A 92 -2.17 -0.78 0.95
CA VAL A 92 -2.25 -2.06 0.26
C VAL A 92 -3.48 -2.84 0.71
N THR A 93 -3.81 -2.88 2.01
CA THR A 93 -5.04 -3.56 2.46
C THR A 93 -6.30 -2.90 1.94
N TYR A 94 -6.33 -1.56 1.81
CA TYR A 94 -7.44 -0.88 1.12
C TYR A 94 -7.55 -1.31 -0.34
N GLY A 95 -6.43 -1.40 -1.04
CA GLY A 95 -6.42 -1.81 -2.44
C GLY A 95 -6.88 -3.26 -2.64
N VAL A 96 -6.45 -4.17 -1.75
CA VAL A 96 -6.92 -5.56 -1.74
C VAL A 96 -8.42 -5.59 -1.49
N LEU A 97 -8.94 -4.92 -0.46
CA LEU A 97 -10.37 -4.97 -0.15
C LEU A 97 -11.23 -4.40 -1.29
N ALA A 98 -10.80 -3.26 -1.85
CA ALA A 98 -11.49 -2.57 -2.94
C ALA A 98 -11.33 -3.24 -4.30
N GLY A 99 -10.36 -4.15 -4.45
CA GLY A 99 -9.97 -4.74 -5.74
C GLY A 99 -9.45 -3.71 -6.75
N SER A 100 -8.81 -2.65 -6.27
CA SER A 100 -8.36 -1.52 -7.10
C SER A 100 -7.16 -0.83 -6.46
N THR A 101 -6.19 -0.39 -7.26
CA THR A 101 -4.98 0.32 -6.80
C THR A 101 -5.19 1.83 -6.67
N GLU A 102 -6.35 2.35 -7.04
CA GLU A 102 -6.55 3.80 -7.17
C GLU A 102 -6.44 4.53 -5.82
N MET A 103 -6.85 3.90 -4.71
CA MET A 103 -6.65 4.49 -3.38
C MET A 103 -5.16 4.59 -3.03
N ILE A 104 -4.36 3.63 -3.46
CA ILE A 104 -2.89 3.66 -3.30
C ILE A 104 -2.33 4.81 -4.13
N GLN A 105 -2.80 4.98 -5.37
CA GLN A 105 -2.38 6.06 -6.25
C GLN A 105 -2.69 7.44 -5.65
N LYS A 106 -3.97 7.70 -5.35
CA LYS A 106 -4.45 9.02 -4.90
C LYS A 106 -3.96 9.43 -3.51
N ILE A 107 -3.73 8.46 -2.61
CA ILE A 107 -3.33 8.76 -1.23
C ILE A 107 -1.82 8.64 -1.05
N GLY A 108 -1.19 7.65 -1.68
CA GLY A 108 0.17 7.24 -1.35
C GLY A 108 1.23 7.52 -2.42
N LEU A 109 0.84 7.87 -3.66
CA LEU A 109 1.78 7.99 -4.79
C LEU A 109 1.74 9.35 -5.49
N GLU A 110 0.57 9.96 -5.66
CA GLU A 110 0.45 11.31 -6.22
C GLU A 110 1.16 12.33 -5.30
N GLY A 111 2.19 13.00 -5.83
CA GLY A 111 3.02 13.94 -5.07
C GLY A 111 4.04 13.30 -4.13
N ALA A 112 4.11 11.97 -4.04
CA ALA A 112 4.98 11.29 -3.09
C ALA A 112 6.47 11.51 -3.42
N ARG A 113 6.84 11.55 -4.71
CA ARG A 113 8.22 11.78 -5.14
C ARG A 113 8.70 13.17 -4.73
N GLU A 114 7.86 14.18 -4.98
CA GLU A 114 8.10 15.58 -4.63
C GLU A 114 8.23 15.74 -3.12
N MET A 115 7.32 15.13 -2.36
CA MET A 115 7.36 15.11 -0.89
C MET A 115 8.68 14.50 -0.38
N TYR A 116 9.04 13.29 -0.82
CA TYR A 116 10.24 12.63 -0.34
C TYR A 116 11.53 13.36 -0.74
N ASN A 117 11.59 13.91 -1.95
CA ASN A 117 12.71 14.75 -2.37
C ASN A 117 12.83 16.02 -1.50
N SER A 118 11.70 16.67 -1.18
CA SER A 118 11.68 17.85 -0.29
C SER A 118 12.11 17.53 1.14
N LEU A 119 11.87 16.30 1.60
CA LEU A 119 12.27 15.82 2.92
C LEU A 119 13.70 15.25 2.96
N GLY A 120 14.41 15.23 1.82
CA GLY A 120 15.75 14.62 1.72
C GLY A 120 15.75 13.10 1.83
N VAL A 121 14.63 12.44 1.56
CA VAL A 121 14.50 10.98 1.58
C VAL A 121 14.82 10.42 0.19
N PRO A 122 15.81 9.52 0.05
CA PRO A 122 16.20 8.97 -1.23
C PRO A 122 15.13 8.00 -1.77
N MET A 123 14.62 8.28 -2.97
CA MET A 123 13.64 7.42 -3.66
C MET A 123 14.10 5.96 -3.83
N PRO A 124 15.37 5.64 -4.12
CA PRO A 124 15.82 4.24 -4.15
C PRO A 124 15.62 3.53 -2.81
N GLY A 125 15.77 4.25 -1.69
CA GLY A 125 15.48 3.72 -0.36
C GLY A 125 14.00 3.39 -0.18
N MET A 126 13.10 4.25 -0.67
CA MET A 126 11.65 3.97 -0.66
C MET A 126 11.29 2.74 -1.50
N VAL A 127 11.91 2.56 -2.67
CA VAL A 127 11.68 1.36 -3.50
C VAL A 127 12.14 0.10 -2.76
N GLU A 128 13.31 0.13 -2.13
CA GLU A 128 13.81 -1.02 -1.36
C GLU A 128 12.94 -1.31 -0.14
N SER A 129 12.46 -0.28 0.56
CA SER A 129 11.47 -0.41 1.64
C SER A 129 10.21 -1.16 1.20
N MET A 130 9.65 -0.82 0.03
CA MET A 130 8.47 -1.50 -0.50
C MET A 130 8.75 -2.96 -0.87
N ARG A 131 9.97 -3.28 -1.33
CA ARG A 131 10.39 -4.67 -1.59
C ARG A 131 10.47 -5.47 -0.30
N CYS A 132 11.14 -4.93 0.72
CA CYS A 132 11.22 -5.57 2.04
C CYS A 132 9.83 -5.79 2.65
N LEU A 133 8.92 -4.81 2.54
CA LEU A 133 7.53 -4.97 2.98
C LEU A 133 6.80 -6.10 2.26
N LYS A 134 6.95 -6.17 0.93
CA LYS A 134 6.35 -7.24 0.14
C LYS A 134 6.89 -8.61 0.56
N GLU A 135 8.21 -8.73 0.70
CA GLU A 135 8.85 -9.99 1.12
C GLU A 135 8.39 -10.41 2.51
N ALA A 136 8.35 -9.49 3.47
CA ALA A 136 7.88 -9.75 4.83
C ALA A 136 6.38 -10.09 4.91
N ALA A 137 5.56 -9.60 3.99
CA ALA A 137 4.11 -9.88 3.95
C ALA A 137 3.76 -11.24 3.33
N LEU A 138 4.72 -11.92 2.71
CA LEU A 138 4.52 -13.22 2.04
C LEU A 138 4.99 -14.42 2.88
N VAL A 139 5.55 -14.17 4.07
CA VAL A 139 6.09 -15.18 5.01
C VAL A 139 5.21 -15.23 6.25
#